data_AF-A0A212EXR2-F1
#
_entry.id   AF-A0A212EXR2-F1
#
_cell.length_a   1.000
_cell.length_b   1.000
_cell.length_c   1.000
_cell.angle_alpha   90.00
_cell.angle_beta   90.00
_cell.angle_gamma   90.00
#
_symmetry.space_group_name_H-M   'P 1'
#
loop_
_entity.id
_entity.type
_entity.pdbx_description
1 polymer ?
#
loop_
_entity_poly.entity_id
_entity_poly.type
_entity_poly.pdbx_seq_one_letter_code
_entity_poly.pdbx_strand_id
1 'polypeptide(L)'
;MSQLFQVLRCYKCLAFQVHHTKKSNKFLCKICNEKQSIKRHYSIGIAKDCRMHVQKLNKLRGEKDETILEESSEECRDVDTSENSCENISYNTDISKNRSKWLAYVDIDKSDTVENQSHQKDSENEKYNSR
;
A
#
# COMPACT_ATOMS: atom_id res chain seq x y z
N MET A 1 -8.26 22.18 25.92
CA MET A 1 -7.68 20.91 26.39
C MET A 1 -6.89 20.29 25.25
N SER A 2 -5.66 19.86 25.49
CA SER A 2 -4.82 19.21 24.47
C SER A 2 -5.37 17.82 24.13
N GLN A 3 -5.40 17.49 22.83
CA GLN A 3 -5.81 16.17 22.37
C GLN A 3 -4.74 15.14 22.77
N LEU A 4 -5.14 14.09 23.50
CA LEU A 4 -4.25 12.98 23.85
C LEU A 4 -4.21 11.94 22.72
N PHE A 5 -3.03 11.33 22.59
CA PHE A 5 -2.73 10.30 21.62
C PHE A 5 -2.29 9.04 22.35
N GLN A 6 -2.50 7.90 21.72
CA GLN A 6 -2.11 6.60 22.21
C GLN A 6 -1.43 5.78 21.12
N VAL A 7 -0.52 4.90 21.52
CA VAL A 7 0.16 3.97 20.63
C VAL A 7 -0.36 2.55 20.84
N LEU A 8 -0.77 1.94 19.73
CA LEU A 8 -1.41 0.63 19.68
C LEU A 8 -0.67 -0.29 18.70
N ARG A 9 -0.70 -1.60 18.97
CA ARG A 9 -0.16 -2.64 18.07
C ARG A 9 -1.31 -3.37 17.39
N CYS A 10 -1.24 -3.51 16.07
CA CYS A 10 -2.18 -4.33 15.29
C CYS A 10 -1.98 -5.82 15.62
N TYR A 11 -3.06 -6.60 15.78
CA TYR A 11 -2.93 -8.05 15.99
C TYR A 11 -2.49 -8.80 14.72
N LYS A 12 -2.85 -8.29 13.54
CA LYS A 12 -2.68 -8.97 12.24
C LYS A 12 -1.32 -8.69 11.61
N CYS A 13 -1.05 -7.41 11.31
CA CYS A 13 0.22 -7.00 10.70
C CYS A 13 1.29 -6.57 11.71
N LEU A 14 1.01 -6.67 13.02
CA LEU A 14 1.93 -6.37 14.12
C LEU A 14 2.49 -4.94 14.16
N ALA A 15 2.09 -4.07 13.23
CA ALA A 15 2.55 -2.69 13.15
C ALA A 15 2.02 -1.83 14.29
N PHE A 16 2.88 -0.95 14.80
CA PHE A 16 2.56 0.06 15.78
C PHE A 16 2.02 1.32 15.11
N GLN A 17 0.96 1.88 15.66
CA GLN A 17 0.23 3.01 15.08
C GLN A 17 -0.18 4.02 16.15
N VAL A 18 -0.14 5.30 15.77
CA VAL A 18 -0.66 6.40 16.58
C VAL A 18 -2.17 6.55 16.33
N HIS A 19 -2.94 6.65 17.41
CA HIS A 19 -4.38 6.89 17.36
C HIS A 19 -4.78 7.99 18.36
N HIS A 20 -5.81 8.78 18.05
CA HIS A 20 -6.38 9.71 19.03
C HIS A 20 -7.09 8.92 20.13
N THR A 21 -6.95 9.32 21.39
CA THR A 21 -7.73 8.70 22.47
C THR A 21 -9.21 8.99 22.23
N LYS A 22 -10.02 7.93 22.14
CA LYS A 22 -11.48 8.01 22.04
C LYS A 22 -12.09 7.26 23.23
N LYS A 23 -13.35 7.57 23.56
CA LYS A 23 -14.10 6.81 24.58
C LYS A 23 -14.35 5.34 24.17
N SER A 24 -14.30 5.05 22.87
CA SER A 24 -14.48 3.69 22.34
C SER A 24 -13.19 2.88 22.40
N ASN A 25 -13.27 1.64 22.90
CA ASN A 25 -12.15 0.68 22.93
C ASN A 25 -11.95 -0.06 21.60
N LYS A 26 -12.19 0.59 20.46
CA LYS A 26 -12.06 0.00 19.13
C LYS A 26 -11.23 0.91 18.22
N PHE A 27 -10.41 0.33 17.36
CA PHE A 27 -9.65 1.04 16.35
C PHE A 27 -9.55 0.23 15.05
N LEU A 28 -9.27 0.89 13.94
CA LEU A 28 -9.02 0.28 12.64
C LEU A 28 -7.52 0.42 12.34
N CYS A 29 -6.86 -0.67 11.96
CA CYS A 29 -5.49 -0.59 11.46
C CYS A 29 -5.47 0.06 10.08
N LYS A 30 -4.68 1.12 9.88
CA LYS A 30 -4.57 1.84 8.59
C LYS A 30 -3.74 1.12 7.53
N ILE A 31 -3.04 0.06 7.91
CA ILE A 31 -2.17 -0.71 7.02
C ILE A 31 -2.94 -1.92 6.47
N CYS A 32 -3.48 -2.76 7.35
CA CYS A 32 -4.19 -3.98 6.96
C CYS A 32 -5.72 -3.88 7.02
N ASN A 33 -6.27 -2.70 7.35
CA ASN A 33 -7.71 -2.41 7.39
C ASN A 33 -8.57 -3.31 8.29
N GLU A 34 -7.95 -3.88 9.32
CA GLU A 34 -8.62 -4.77 10.24
C GLU A 34 -9.20 -3.99 11.44
N LYS A 35 -10.46 -4.26 11.81
CA LYS A 35 -11.14 -3.62 12.95
C LYS A 35 -10.85 -4.42 14.21
N GLN A 36 -10.35 -3.75 15.26
CA GLN A 36 -9.79 -4.43 16.43
C GLN A 36 -10.20 -3.73 17.73
N SER A 37 -10.30 -4.50 18.81
CA SER A 37 -10.42 -3.94 20.15
C SER A 37 -9.06 -3.54 20.71
N ILE A 38 -9.05 -2.50 21.53
CA ILE A 38 -7.85 -2.03 22.21
C ILE A 38 -7.62 -2.92 23.43
N LYS A 39 -6.54 -3.72 23.41
CA LYS A 39 -6.14 -4.58 24.55
C LYS A 39 -5.07 -3.96 25.44
N ARG A 40 -4.12 -3.23 24.83
CA ARG A 40 -2.96 -2.66 25.52
C ARG A 40 -2.57 -1.33 24.90
N HIS A 41 -2.22 -0.37 25.75
CA HIS A 41 -1.60 0.90 25.37
C HIS A 41 -0.10 0.79 25.58
N TYR A 42 0.70 1.09 24.56
CA TYR A 42 2.17 1.06 24.65
C TYR A 42 2.71 2.40 25.14
N SER A 43 2.07 3.50 24.75
CA SER A 43 2.30 4.83 25.28
C SER A 43 1.03 5.68 25.15
N ILE A 44 0.87 6.67 26.01
CA ILE A 44 -0.18 7.70 25.94
C ILE A 44 0.48 9.04 26.21
N GLY A 45 0.17 10.06 25.41
CA GLY A 45 0.75 11.38 25.59
C GLY A 45 0.49 12.33 24.44
N ILE A 46 1.42 13.26 24.22
CA ILE A 46 1.35 14.25 23.15
C ILE A 46 1.73 13.58 21.82
N ALA A 47 1.25 14.15 20.71
CA ALA A 47 1.47 13.60 19.37
C ALA A 47 2.95 13.41 19.01
N LYS A 48 3.83 14.33 19.44
CA LYS A 48 5.29 14.27 19.18
C LYS A 48 5.89 12.99 19.75
N ASP A 49 5.67 12.75 21.04
CA ASP A 49 6.26 11.61 21.74
C ASP A 49 5.68 10.29 21.24
N CYS A 50 4.37 10.26 20.94
CA CYS A 50 3.74 9.08 20.35
C CYS A 50 4.31 8.73 18.97
N ARG A 51 4.58 9.73 18.12
CA ARG A 51 5.21 9.50 16.81
C ARG A 51 6.63 8.97 16.95
N MET A 52 7.44 9.53 17.85
CA MET A 52 8.79 9.04 18.13
C MET A 52 8.77 7.60 18.64
N HIS A 53 7.83 7.28 19.52
CA HIS A 53 7.69 5.93 20.06
C HIS A 53 7.30 4.92 18.97
N VAL A 54 6.35 5.27 18.09
CA VAL A 54 5.96 4.42 16.96
C VAL A 54 7.11 4.19 15.99
N GLN A 55 7.90 5.23 15.67
CA GLN A 55 9.08 5.07 14.82
C GLN A 55 10.07 4.07 15.41
N LYS A 56 10.41 4.22 16.70
CA LYS A 56 11.30 3.28 17.40
C LYS A 56 10.76 1.85 17.38
N LEU A 57 9.49 1.66 17.72
CA LEU A 57 8.88 0.33 17.80
C LEU A 57 8.77 -0.36 16.44
N ASN A 58 8.44 0.38 15.38
CA ASN A 58 8.38 -0.19 14.03
C ASN A 58 9.77 -0.46 13.45
N LYS A 59 10.80 0.35 13.79
CA LYS A 59 12.19 0.05 13.43
C LYS A 59 12.64 -1.29 14.01
N LEU A 60 12.44 -1.46 15.32
CA LEU A 60 12.74 -2.72 16.03
C LEU A 60 11.94 -3.91 15.50
N ARG A 61 10.71 -3.68 15.02
CA ARG A 61 9.91 -4.72 14.38
C ARG A 61 10.55 -5.12 13.04
N GLY A 62 10.92 -4.17 12.20
CA GLY A 62 11.57 -4.44 10.91
C GLY A 62 12.86 -5.24 11.08
N GLU A 63 13.72 -4.82 12.02
CA GLU A 63 14.97 -5.54 12.34
C GLU A 63 14.70 -6.99 12.76
N LYS A 64 13.67 -7.24 13.58
CA LYS A 64 13.29 -8.60 13.99
C LYS A 64 12.71 -9.43 12.84
N ASP A 65 11.91 -8.81 11.99
CA ASP A 65 11.32 -9.47 10.83
C ASP A 65 12.44 -9.88 9.85
N GLU A 66 13.54 -9.11 9.74
CA GLU A 66 14.73 -9.40 8.94
C GLU A 66 15.59 -10.54 9.54
N THR A 67 15.91 -10.50 10.84
CA THR A 67 16.69 -11.57 11.48
C THR A 67 16.00 -12.93 11.41
N ILE A 68 14.65 -12.96 11.50
CA ILE A 68 13.89 -14.23 11.38
C ILE A 68 13.99 -14.79 9.95
N LEU A 69 14.06 -13.92 8.93
CA LEU A 69 14.23 -14.35 7.54
C LEU A 69 15.64 -14.89 7.29
N GLU A 70 16.66 -14.27 7.88
CA GLU A 70 18.05 -14.74 7.81
C GLU A 70 18.20 -16.11 8.49
N GLU A 71 17.71 -16.27 9.72
CA GLU A 71 17.75 -17.55 10.47
C GLU A 71 16.96 -18.67 9.77
N SER A 72 15.86 -18.34 9.09
CA SER A 72 15.09 -19.30 8.30
C SER A 72 15.73 -19.69 6.96
N SER A 73 16.71 -18.92 6.49
CA SER A 73 17.41 -19.16 5.21
C SER A 73 18.66 -20.02 5.35
N GLU A 74 19.16 -20.23 6.57
CA GLU A 74 20.36 -21.05 6.84
C GLU A 74 20.14 -22.56 6.67
N GLU A 75 18.92 -23.02 6.38
CA GLU A 75 18.61 -24.44 6.14
C GLU A 75 18.53 -24.85 4.66
N CYS A 76 18.82 -23.95 3.71
CA CYS A 76 18.84 -24.29 2.28
C CYS A 76 19.86 -23.54 1.41
N ARG A 77 21.07 -24.12 1.33
CA ARG A 77 22.02 -24.18 0.20
C ARG A 77 22.68 -22.88 -0.33
N ASP A 78 24.02 -22.91 -0.29
CA ASP A 78 24.93 -22.55 -1.39
C ASP A 78 24.28 -22.71 -2.78
N VAL A 79 24.13 -21.62 -3.55
CA VAL A 79 24.41 -21.50 -5.00
C VAL A 79 24.54 -20.01 -5.35
N ASP A 80 25.55 -19.71 -6.14
CA ASP A 80 25.98 -18.44 -6.74
C ASP A 80 24.93 -17.37 -7.08
N THR A 81 25.35 -16.14 -6.84
CA THR A 81 24.74 -14.88 -7.30
C THR A 81 24.78 -14.78 -8.82
N SER A 82 23.64 -14.90 -9.48
CA SER A 82 23.47 -14.52 -10.88
C SER A 82 21.99 -14.22 -11.20
N GLU A 83 21.76 -12.95 -11.52
CA GLU A 83 20.74 -12.46 -12.46
C GLU A 83 19.27 -12.39 -12.01
N ASN A 84 18.95 -11.16 -11.61
CA ASN A 84 17.71 -10.42 -11.81
C ASN A 84 16.85 -10.89 -13.00
N SER A 85 15.78 -11.61 -12.69
CA SER A 85 14.68 -11.92 -13.62
C SER A 85 13.36 -11.95 -12.85
N CYS A 86 12.67 -10.82 -12.78
CA CYS A 86 11.26 -10.80 -12.38
C CYS A 86 10.42 -11.26 -13.57
N GLU A 87 9.85 -12.44 -13.46
CA GLU A 87 8.96 -13.03 -14.44
C GLU A 87 7.72 -12.16 -14.66
N ASN A 88 7.41 -11.98 -15.95
CA ASN A 88 6.24 -11.30 -16.47
C ASN A 88 4.96 -12.00 -16.00
N ILE A 89 4.18 -11.34 -15.14
CA ILE A 89 2.79 -11.75 -14.92
C ILE A 89 1.93 -11.07 -15.97
N SER A 90 1.58 -11.82 -17.02
CA SER A 90 0.60 -11.37 -18.01
C SER A 90 -0.80 -11.41 -17.41
N TYR A 91 -1.33 -10.27 -17.00
CA TYR A 91 -2.77 -10.12 -16.75
C TYR A 91 -3.42 -9.64 -18.05
N ASN A 92 -3.86 -10.58 -18.88
CA ASN A 92 -4.94 -10.28 -19.82
C ASN A 92 -6.20 -10.08 -18.99
N THR A 93 -6.57 -8.83 -18.76
CA THR A 93 -7.91 -8.47 -18.32
C THR A 93 -8.23 -7.12 -18.93
N ASP A 94 -9.29 -7.07 -19.73
CA ASP A 94 -9.83 -5.89 -20.39
C ASP A 94 -9.82 -4.64 -19.51
N ILE A 95 -8.75 -3.84 -19.65
CA ILE A 95 -8.45 -2.62 -18.90
C ILE A 95 -9.16 -1.39 -19.49
N SER A 96 -10.32 -1.55 -20.14
CA SER A 96 -10.94 -0.45 -20.87
C SER A 96 -11.74 0.53 -20.00
N LYS A 97 -11.94 0.31 -18.69
CA LYS A 97 -12.82 1.20 -17.88
C LYS A 97 -12.31 1.66 -16.51
N ASN A 98 -11.11 1.31 -16.05
CA ASN A 98 -10.62 1.82 -14.76
C ASN A 98 -9.09 1.89 -14.67
N ARG A 99 -8.49 2.88 -15.33
CA ARG A 99 -7.07 3.20 -15.13
C ARG A 99 -6.89 3.91 -13.79
N SER A 100 -5.96 3.40 -12.97
CA SER A 100 -5.57 4.02 -11.71
C SER A 100 -5.07 5.45 -11.94
N LYS A 101 -5.48 6.39 -11.09
CA LYS A 101 -5.03 7.81 -11.14
C LYS A 101 -3.51 7.96 -10.97
N TRP A 102 -2.83 6.92 -10.48
CA TRP A 102 -1.37 6.88 -10.34
C TRP A 102 -0.62 6.64 -11.65
N LEU A 103 -1.27 6.08 -12.68
CA LEU A 103 -0.67 5.91 -14.00
C LEU A 103 -0.30 7.25 -14.66
N ALA A 104 -0.88 8.36 -14.19
CA ALA A 104 -0.50 9.70 -14.63
C ALA A 104 0.91 10.13 -14.15
N TYR A 105 1.48 9.42 -13.18
CA TYR A 105 2.78 9.74 -12.57
C TYR A 105 3.83 8.65 -12.81
N VAL A 106 3.48 7.62 -13.58
CA VAL A 106 4.41 6.60 -14.03
C VAL A 106 4.66 6.88 -15.51
N ASP A 107 5.91 7.15 -15.87
CA ASP A 107 6.30 7.28 -17.28
C ASP A 107 6.18 5.89 -17.92
N ILE A 108 5.05 5.67 -18.60
CA ILE A 108 4.87 4.49 -19.44
C ILE A 108 5.52 4.87 -20.77
N ASP A 109 6.71 4.32 -21.02
CA ASP A 109 7.37 4.46 -22.31
C ASP A 109 6.42 3.95 -23.41
N LYS A 110 6.00 4.88 -24.29
CA LYS A 110 5.09 4.62 -25.41
C LYS A 110 5.82 3.92 -26.56
N SER A 111 6.48 2.79 -26.30
CA SER A 111 7.19 2.03 -27.34
C SER A 111 6.46 0.78 -27.81
N ASP A 112 5.17 0.60 -27.49
CA ASP A 112 4.38 -0.57 -27.95
C ASP A 112 2.97 -0.20 -28.41
N THR A 113 2.84 0.65 -29.42
CA THR A 113 1.65 0.63 -30.28
C THR A 113 2.08 0.58 -31.73
N VAL A 114 2.26 -0.65 -32.19
CA VAL A 114 2.27 -1.02 -33.61
C VAL A 114 0.99 -0.51 -34.25
N GLU A 115 1.16 0.20 -35.36
CA GLU A 115 0.13 0.72 -36.24
C GLU A 115 -0.86 -0.37 -36.65
N ASN A 116 -2.15 -0.05 -36.64
CA ASN A 116 -3.04 -0.51 -37.69
C ASN A 116 -4.16 0.50 -37.90
N GLN A 117 -4.01 1.27 -38.98
CA GLN A 117 -5.00 2.16 -39.54
C GLN A 117 -6.12 1.34 -40.19
N SER A 118 -7.37 1.65 -39.90
CA SER A 118 -8.46 1.45 -40.85
C SER A 118 -9.39 2.65 -40.78
N HIS A 119 -9.15 3.56 -41.74
CA HIS A 119 -10.07 4.62 -42.13
C HIS A 119 -11.40 4.03 -42.59
N GLN A 120 -12.50 4.49 -41.99
CA GLN A 120 -13.75 4.70 -42.72
C GLN A 120 -14.43 5.93 -42.14
N LYS A 121 -14.34 7.02 -42.91
CA LYS A 121 -15.22 8.18 -42.80
C LYS A 121 -16.54 7.74 -43.41
N ASP A 122 -17.64 8.01 -42.73
CA ASP A 122 -18.86 8.41 -43.41
C ASP A 122 -19.57 9.48 -42.58
N SER A 123 -19.94 10.51 -43.32
CA SER A 123 -20.57 11.75 -42.98
C SER A 123 -22.06 11.60 -42.69
N GLU A 124 -22.64 12.70 -42.20
CA GLU A 124 -24.09 13.00 -42.13
C GLU A 124 -24.81 12.49 -40.87
N ASN A 125 -25.13 13.40 -39.94
CA ASN A 125 -26.37 14.16 -40.06
C ASN A 125 -26.44 15.27 -39.01
N GLU A 126 -26.56 16.51 -39.49
CA GLU A 126 -27.09 17.62 -38.70
C GLU A 126 -28.55 17.30 -38.35
N LYS A 127 -28.93 17.44 -37.08
CA LYS A 127 -30.18 18.13 -36.66
C LYS A 127 -30.36 18.14 -35.15
N TYR A 128 -30.63 19.35 -34.67
CA TYR A 128 -31.51 19.68 -33.55
C TYR A 128 -31.01 19.45 -32.12
N ASN A 129 -30.60 20.55 -31.48
CA ASN A 129 -30.94 20.83 -30.08
C ASN A 129 -31.30 22.31 -30.02
N SER A 130 -32.57 22.68 -30.15
CA SER A 130 -33.54 22.81 -29.06
C SER A 130 -33.07 23.71 -27.91
N ARG A 131 -33.64 24.92 -27.93
CA ARG A 131 -34.03 25.80 -26.81
C ARG A 131 -33.04 26.03 -25.67
#